data_AF-A0A285MHZ0-F1
#
_entry.id   AF-A0A285MHZ0-F1
#
_cell.length_a   1.000
_cell.length_b   1.000
_cell.length_c   1.000
_cell.angle_alpha   90.00
_cell.angle_beta   90.00
_cell.angle_gamma   90.00
#
_symmetry.space_group_name_H-M   'P 1'
#
loop_
_entity.id
_entity.type
_entity.pdbx_description
1 polymer ?
#
loop_
_entity_poly.entity_id
_entity_poly.type
_entity_poly.pdbx_seq_one_letter_code
_entity_poly.pdbx_strand_id
1 'polypeptide(L)'
;MCKDCFLNEILKFESQSDFEEFEFELLEKVSVGKVTVFDIEDDLNIFNFENYYQCNSCAENWIMSAPNYTCKGYFLIQKNAIKYHKKLKTIDDGKLVGCCFISAVFLFIILWHIIM
;
A
#
# COMPACT_ATOMS: atom_id res chain seq x y z
N MET A 1 17.56 -0.29 9.28
CA MET A 1 18.23 0.68 8.37
C MET A 1 19.74 0.66 8.54
N CYS A 2 20.43 -0.17 7.75
CA CYS A 2 21.89 -0.16 7.60
C CYS A 2 22.31 0.52 6.30
N LYS A 3 23.60 0.84 6.15
CA LYS A 3 24.14 1.52 4.96
C LYS A 3 23.93 0.73 3.64
N ASP A 4 23.89 -0.59 3.74
CA ASP A 4 23.67 -1.48 2.58
C ASP A 4 22.19 -1.64 2.20
N CYS A 5 21.28 -1.07 2.98
CA CYS A 5 19.84 -1.14 2.78
C CYS A 5 19.32 0.13 2.09
N PHE A 6 18.06 0.47 2.34
CA PHE A 6 17.43 1.73 2.02
C PHE A 6 17.38 2.62 3.26
N LEU A 7 17.66 3.91 3.09
CA LEU A 7 17.68 4.88 4.19
C LEU A 7 16.30 5.45 4.47
N ASN A 8 15.44 5.49 3.45
CA ASN A 8 14.15 6.17 3.52
C ASN A 8 13.05 5.27 2.97
N GLU A 9 11.90 5.37 3.60
CA GLU A 9 10.64 4.85 3.07
C GLU A 9 10.04 5.86 2.08
N ILE A 10 9.45 5.37 1.01
CA ILE A 10 8.75 6.15 0.01
C ILE A 10 7.26 5.85 0.17
N LEU A 11 6.52 6.75 0.81
CA LEU A 11 5.09 6.57 1.01
C LEU A 11 4.30 6.64 -0.31
N LYS A 12 4.83 7.39 -1.27
CA LYS A 12 4.18 7.70 -2.54
C LYS A 12 5.23 8.18 -3.54
N PHE A 13 5.24 7.63 -4.75
CA PHE A 13 6.02 8.19 -5.86
C PHE A 13 5.29 9.39 -6.44
N GLU A 14 5.97 10.50 -6.73
CA GLU A 14 5.30 11.69 -7.24
C GLU A 14 4.93 11.54 -8.72
N SER A 15 5.78 10.87 -9.48
CA SER A 15 5.61 10.55 -10.89
C SER A 15 6.04 9.11 -11.20
N GLN A 16 5.68 8.65 -12.41
CA GLN A 16 6.16 7.38 -12.96
C GLN A 16 7.69 7.38 -13.12
N SER A 17 8.27 8.53 -13.48
CA SER A 17 9.73 8.67 -13.63
C SER A 17 10.45 8.45 -12.30
N ASP A 18 9.90 8.96 -11.19
CA ASP A 18 10.50 8.77 -9.86
C ASP A 18 10.47 7.29 -9.44
N PHE A 19 9.41 6.58 -9.83
CA PHE A 19 9.30 5.15 -9.61
C PHE A 19 10.34 4.37 -10.42
N GLU A 20 10.48 4.66 -11.72
CA GLU A 20 11.42 3.98 -12.61
C GLU A 20 12.89 4.22 -12.19
N GLU A 21 13.21 5.44 -11.78
CA GLU A 21 14.54 5.77 -11.24
C GLU A 21 14.84 4.98 -9.96
N PHE A 22 13.87 4.92 -9.04
CA PHE A 22 14.01 4.14 -7.81
C PHE A 22 14.08 2.63 -8.08
N GLU A 23 13.28 2.13 -9.01
CA GLU A 23 13.29 0.72 -9.42
C GLU A 23 14.66 0.33 -9.98
N PHE A 24 15.30 1.21 -10.75
CA PHE A 24 16.66 1.00 -11.22
C PHE A 24 17.67 0.89 -10.07
N GLU A 25 17.61 1.77 -9.06
CA GLU A 25 18.46 1.69 -7.87
C GLU A 25 18.23 0.38 -7.08
N LEU A 26 16.97 -0.01 -6.93
CA LEU A 26 16.57 -1.25 -6.27
C LEU A 26 17.11 -2.47 -7.01
N LEU A 27 16.98 -2.52 -8.34
CA LEU A 27 17.50 -3.59 -9.18
C LEU A 27 19.03 -3.65 -9.13
N GLU A 28 19.72 -2.51 -9.09
CA GLU A 28 21.17 -2.49 -8.88
C GLU A 28 21.54 -3.17 -7.56
N LYS A 29 20.87 -2.83 -6.45
CA LYS A 29 21.10 -3.45 -5.13
C LYS A 29 20.79 -4.95 -5.12
N VAL A 30 19.77 -5.39 -5.87
CA VAL A 30 19.47 -6.81 -6.05
C VAL A 30 20.57 -7.50 -6.85
N SER A 31 21.04 -6.89 -7.94
CA SER A 31 22.06 -7.46 -8.82
C SER A 31 23.40 -7.71 -8.11
N VAL A 32 23.76 -6.85 -7.15
CA VAL A 32 24.97 -7.00 -6.34
C VAL A 32 24.76 -7.84 -5.07
N GLY A 33 23.57 -8.43 -4.90
CA GLY A 33 23.26 -9.31 -3.77
C GLY A 33 23.13 -8.59 -2.42
N LYS A 34 22.88 -7.28 -2.40
CA LYS A 34 22.58 -6.55 -1.13
C LYS A 34 21.14 -6.77 -0.67
N VAL A 35 20.26 -7.05 -1.62
CA VAL A 35 18.84 -7.25 -1.41
C VAL A 35 18.41 -8.53 -2.14
N THR A 36 17.62 -9.37 -1.48
CA THR A 36 17.05 -10.58 -2.05
C THR A 36 15.56 -10.36 -2.32
N VAL A 37 15.10 -10.73 -3.51
CA VAL A 37 13.66 -10.80 -3.82
C VAL A 37 13.15 -12.14 -3.32
N PHE A 38 12.00 -12.15 -2.65
CA PHE A 38 11.36 -13.38 -2.21
C PHE A 38 9.86 -13.32 -2.47
N ASP A 39 9.26 -14.47 -2.69
CA ASP A 39 7.81 -14.60 -2.77
C ASP A 39 7.28 -15.00 -1.39
N ILE A 40 6.09 -14.50 -1.05
CA ILE A 40 5.35 -14.97 0.12
C ILE A 40 4.41 -16.07 -0.36
N GLU A 41 4.78 -17.32 -0.11
CA GLU A 41 3.91 -18.49 -0.28
C GLU A 41 2.84 -18.49 0.81
N ASP A 42 1.77 -17.69 0.69
CA ASP A 42 0.53 -17.94 1.44
C ASP A 42 -0.67 -17.05 1.03
N ASP A 43 -1.87 -17.51 1.42
CA ASP A 43 -3.17 -16.79 1.41
C ASP A 43 -3.15 -15.39 2.07
N LEU A 44 -2.02 -15.00 2.67
CA LEU A 44 -1.68 -13.66 3.16
C LEU A 44 -1.20 -12.71 2.06
N ASN A 45 -1.22 -13.13 0.79
CA ASN A 45 -1.13 -12.24 -0.36
C ASN A 45 -2.42 -11.40 -0.43
N ILE A 46 -2.57 -10.50 0.54
CA ILE A 46 -3.69 -9.56 0.63
C ILE A 46 -3.68 -8.65 -0.61
N PHE A 47 -2.52 -8.52 -1.29
CA PHE A 47 -2.29 -7.60 -2.39
C PHE A 47 -1.43 -8.25 -3.49
N ASN A 48 -2.07 -8.83 -4.51
CA ASN A 48 -1.46 -9.49 -5.69
C ASN A 48 -0.50 -8.62 -6.55
N PHE A 49 -0.17 -7.40 -6.14
CA PHE A 49 0.60 -6.43 -6.91
C PHE A 49 1.84 -5.90 -6.17
N GLU A 50 2.26 -6.61 -5.12
CA GLU A 50 3.38 -6.23 -4.27
C GLU A 50 4.58 -7.15 -4.47
N ASN A 51 5.77 -6.56 -4.54
CA ASN A 51 7.03 -7.28 -4.57
C ASN A 51 7.69 -7.19 -3.18
N TYR A 52 8.26 -8.29 -2.71
CA TYR A 52 8.89 -8.38 -1.40
C TYR A 52 10.40 -8.49 -1.52
N TYR A 53 11.08 -7.72 -0.67
CA TYR A 53 12.54 -7.57 -0.69
C TYR A 53 13.09 -7.70 0.72
N GLN A 54 14.19 -8.42 0.89
CA GLN A 54 14.89 -8.54 2.16
C GLN A 54 16.32 -8.02 2.03
N CYS A 55 16.73 -7.14 2.94
CA CYS A 55 18.12 -6.72 3.01
C CYS A 55 18.99 -7.83 3.60
N ASN A 56 20.05 -8.24 2.89
CA ASN A 56 20.93 -9.32 3.33
C ASN A 56 21.84 -8.92 4.50
N SER A 57 22.10 -7.62 4.70
CA SER A 57 22.95 -7.15 5.80
C SER A 57 22.22 -7.02 7.15
N CYS A 58 20.94 -6.64 7.15
CA CYS A 58 20.19 -6.39 8.39
C CYS A 58 18.86 -7.16 8.50
N ALA A 59 18.56 -8.04 7.56
CA ALA A 59 17.33 -8.84 7.49
C ALA A 59 16.03 -8.01 7.55
N GLU A 60 16.08 -6.73 7.18
CA GLU A 60 14.89 -5.87 7.14
C GLU A 60 14.11 -6.14 5.86
N ASN A 61 12.80 -6.38 6.02
CA ASN A 61 11.89 -6.68 4.93
C ASN A 61 11.20 -5.40 4.42
N TRP A 62 11.15 -5.27 3.12
CA TRP A 62 10.60 -4.14 2.37
C TRP A 62 9.56 -4.64 1.39
N ILE A 63 8.56 -3.79 1.15
CA ILE A 63 7.45 -4.05 0.26
C ILE A 63 7.39 -2.91 -0.73
N MET A 64 7.39 -3.26 -2.01
CA MET A 64 7.16 -2.33 -3.11
C MET A 64 5.79 -2.58 -3.73
N SER A 65 4.99 -1.54 -3.85
CA SER A 65 3.82 -1.51 -4.72
C SER A 65 4.16 -0.67 -5.94
N ALA A 66 4.00 -1.24 -7.13
CA ALA A 66 4.14 -0.48 -8.36
C ALA A 66 3.00 0.54 -8.51
N PRO A 67 3.25 1.73 -9.10
CA PRO A 67 2.20 2.64 -9.51
C PRO A 67 1.29 1.98 -10.55
N ASN A 68 -0.01 2.26 -10.44
CA ASN A 68 -1.03 1.86 -11.40
C ASN A 68 -2.09 2.98 -11.53
N TYR A 69 -3.17 2.73 -12.27
CA TYR A 69 -4.22 3.73 -12.48
C TYR A 69 -4.91 4.21 -11.19
N THR A 70 -4.86 3.45 -10.11
CA THR A 70 -5.60 3.72 -8.85
C THR A 70 -4.67 4.03 -7.67
N CYS A 71 -3.38 3.76 -7.78
CA CYS A 71 -2.39 3.92 -6.72
C CYS A 71 -1.08 4.46 -7.31
N LYS A 72 -0.47 5.44 -6.65
CA LYS A 72 0.83 6.00 -7.07
C LYS A 72 2.04 5.10 -6.71
N GLY A 73 1.80 3.92 -6.13
CA GLY A 73 2.85 3.03 -5.64
C GLY A 73 3.54 3.53 -4.38
N TYR A 74 4.29 2.65 -3.73
CA TYR A 74 5.05 2.97 -2.51
C TYR A 74 6.21 1.98 -2.33
N PHE A 75 7.17 2.34 -1.48
CA PHE A 75 8.24 1.46 -1.01
C PHE A 75 8.41 1.63 0.50
N LEU A 76 7.94 0.65 1.27
CA LEU A 76 7.84 0.75 2.74
C LEU A 76 8.46 -0.47 3.41
N ILE A 77 8.92 -0.31 4.65
CA ILE A 77 9.25 -1.46 5.50
C ILE A 77 7.95 -2.24 5.74
N GLN A 78 8.03 -3.56 5.76
CA GLN A 78 6.88 -4.46 5.92
C GLN A 78 5.91 -4.03 7.04
N LYS A 79 6.43 -3.68 8.22
CA LYS A 79 5.61 -3.21 9.36
C LYS A 79 4.78 -1.96 9.03
N ASN A 80 5.34 -1.05 8.24
CA ASN A 80 4.71 0.21 7.89
C ASN A 80 3.77 0.05 6.69
N ALA A 81 4.09 -0.82 5.73
CA ALA A 81 3.17 -1.22 4.67
C ALA A 81 1.88 -1.84 5.24
N ILE A 82 2.01 -2.78 6.20
CA ILE A 82 0.85 -3.38 6.88
C ILE A 82 0.01 -2.31 7.58
N LYS A 83 0.65 -1.35 8.26
CA LYS A 83 -0.03 -0.24 8.93
C LYS A 83 -0.72 0.69 7.94
N TYR A 84 -0.08 0.98 6.80
CA TYR A 84 -0.62 1.81 5.73
C TYR A 84 -1.90 1.20 5.16
N HIS A 85 -1.88 -0.10 4.86
CA HIS A 85 -3.06 -0.82 4.38
C HIS A 85 -4.18 -0.90 5.39
N LYS A 86 -3.87 -1.17 6.66
CA LYS A 86 -4.86 -1.15 7.73
C LYS A 86 -5.57 0.20 7.80
N LYS A 87 -4.82 1.30 7.62
CA LYS A 87 -5.38 2.66 7.59
C LYS A 87 -6.29 2.86 6.39
N LEU A 88 -5.89 2.43 5.19
CA LEU A 88 -6.74 2.52 4.00
C LEU A 88 -8.07 1.77 4.18
N LYS A 89 -8.01 0.53 4.69
CA LYS A 89 -9.21 -0.28 4.95
C LYS A 89 -10.18 0.42 5.91
N THR A 90 -9.68 0.99 7.02
CA THR A 90 -10.54 1.70 7.98
C THR A 90 -11.21 2.94 7.41
N ILE A 91 -10.60 3.61 6.43
CA ILE A 91 -11.18 4.77 5.77
C ILE A 91 -12.35 4.33 4.86
N ASP A 92 -12.17 3.23 4.14
CA ASP A 92 -13.20 2.73 3.23
C ASP A 92 -14.40 2.14 3.99
N ASP A 93 -14.15 1.41 5.08
CA ASP A 93 -15.22 0.93 5.98
C ASP A 93 -16.05 2.11 6.55
N GLY A 94 -15.40 3.22 6.90
CA GLY A 94 -16.07 4.42 7.41
C GLY A 94 -16.96 5.11 6.37
N LYS A 95 -16.55 5.16 5.10
CA LYS A 95 -17.36 5.74 4.01
C LYS A 95 -18.63 4.95 3.76
N LEU A 96 -18.57 3.61 3.86
CA LEU A 96 -19.73 2.74 3.65
C LEU A 96 -20.83 3.04 4.69
N VAL A 97 -20.44 3.17 5.96
CA VAL A 97 -21.36 3.50 7.07
C VAL A 97 -22.02 4.87 6.87
N GLY A 98 -21.23 5.87 6.46
CA GLY A 98 -21.76 7.21 6.17
C GLY A 98 -22.80 7.21 5.04
N CYS A 99 -22.55 6.47 3.96
CA CYS A 99 -23.48 6.34 2.84
C CYS A 99 -24.80 5.69 3.27
N CYS A 100 -24.75 4.62 4.07
CA CYS A 100 -25.95 3.95 4.60
C CYS A 100 -26.78 4.86 5.52
N PHE A 101 -26.14 5.73 6.30
CA PHE A 101 -26.86 6.67 7.16
C PHE A 101 -27.62 7.72 6.36
N ILE A 102 -26.99 8.29 5.32
CA ILE A 102 -27.60 9.31 4.46
C ILE A 102 -28.81 8.73 3.70
N SER A 103 -28.68 7.51 3.16
CA SER A 103 -29.79 6.86 2.44
C SER A 103 -30.97 6.55 3.37
N ALA A 104 -30.71 6.10 4.60
CA ALA A 104 -31.76 5.88 5.59
C ALA A 104 -32.53 7.17 5.93
N VAL A 105 -31.83 8.29 6.17
CA VAL A 105 -32.47 9.59 6.45
C VAL A 105 -33.33 10.05 5.27
N PHE A 106 -32.86 9.91 4.04
CA PHE A 106 -33.63 10.25 2.84
C PHE A 106 -34.92 9.45 2.73
N LEU A 107 -34.85 8.13 2.99
CA LEU A 107 -36.04 7.27 2.99
C LEU A 107 -37.04 7.68 4.08
N PHE A 108 -36.58 8.04 5.28
CA PHE A 108 -37.45 8.55 6.34
C PHE A 108 -38.17 9.84 5.95
N ILE A 109 -37.50 10.78 5.29
CA ILE A 109 -38.12 12.04 4.82
C ILE A 109 -39.19 11.77 3.76
N ILE A 110 -38.92 10.87 2.82
CA ILE A 110 -39.89 10.48 1.78
C ILE A 110 -41.11 9.81 2.41
N LEU A 111 -40.90 8.88 3.34
CA LEU A 111 -41.99 8.20 4.05
C LEU A 111 -42.84 9.19 4.86
N TRP A 112 -42.22 10.17 5.52
CA TRP A 112 -42.92 11.22 6.25
C TRP A 112 -43.86 12.03 5.33
N HIS A 113 -43.38 12.38 4.13
CA HIS A 113 -44.17 13.13 3.15
C HIS A 113 -45.33 12.34 2.51
N ILE A 114 -45.27 11.01 2.51
CA ILE A 114 -46.37 10.17 1.99
C ILE A 114 -47.46 9.98 3.05
N ILE A 115 -47.10 10.00 4.33
CA ILE A 115 -48.02 9.76 5.45
C ILE A 115 -48.77 11.03 5.87
N MET A 116 -48.15 12.21 5.76
CA MET A 116 -48.76 13.52 6.07
C MET A 116 -49.42 14.13 4.84
#